data_AF-A0A2X2XXZ4-F1
#
_entry.id   AF-A0A2X2XXZ4-F1
#
_cell.length_a   1.000
_cell.length_b   1.000
_cell.length_c   1.000
_cell.angle_alpha   90.00
_cell.angle_beta   90.00
_cell.angle_gamma   90.00
#
_symmetry.space_group_name_H-M   'P 1'
#
loop_
_entity.id
_entity.type
_entity.pdbx_description
1 polymer ?
#
loop_
_entity_poly.entity_id
_entity_poly.type
_entity_poly.pdbx_seq_one_letter_code
_entity_poly.pdbx_strand_id
1 'polypeptide(L)'
;MATYVGYATYGVLGAITSTIGIIVPSIIIILIVARVLAKFKENKRVADCFYGLRPASTGLLLAAGFEIVKISILTLNKYAETHNIADILSIKALILAGILFFFIRKYKKSPIFYIIASAIVGIIFNFAK
;
A
#
# COMPACT_ATOMS: atom_id res chain seq x y z
N MET A 1 -11.68 -6.03 1.99
CA MET A 1 -12.60 -7.17 1.75
C MET A 1 -13.59 -7.37 2.89
N ALA A 2 -13.17 -7.41 4.15
CA ALA A 2 -14.09 -7.63 5.27
C ALA A 2 -15.22 -6.58 5.42
N THR A 3 -14.93 -5.29 5.28
CA THR A 3 -15.96 -4.23 5.31
C THR A 3 -16.98 -4.40 4.19
N TYR A 4 -16.54 -4.83 3.00
CA TYR A 4 -17.41 -5.09 1.86
C TYR A 4 -18.27 -6.34 2.08
N VAL A 5 -17.67 -7.44 2.57
CA VAL A 5 -18.41 -8.66 2.89
C VAL A 5 -19.45 -8.40 3.98
N GLY A 6 -19.09 -7.63 5.02
CA GLY A 6 -20.02 -7.19 6.06
C GLY A 6 -21.17 -6.32 5.51
N TYR A 7 -20.87 -5.42 4.59
CA TYR A 7 -21.89 -4.64 3.89
C TYR A 7 -22.84 -5.53 3.09
N ALA A 8 -22.31 -6.51 2.36
CA ALA A 8 -23.09 -7.42 1.54
C ALA A 8 -24.00 -8.35 2.37
N THR A 9 -23.62 -8.66 3.62
CA THR A 9 -24.40 -9.56 4.49
C THR A 9 -25.46 -8.84 5.32
N TYR A 10 -25.15 -7.68 5.88
CA TYR A 10 -26.05 -7.00 6.84
C TYR A 10 -26.10 -5.48 6.64
N GLY A 11 -25.82 -5.01 5.42
CA GLY A 11 -25.82 -3.59 5.07
C GLY A 11 -24.81 -2.77 5.89
N VAL A 12 -25.15 -1.51 6.15
CA VAL A 12 -24.26 -0.58 6.85
C VAL A 12 -23.84 -1.09 8.24
N LEU A 13 -24.77 -1.71 8.98
CA LEU A 13 -24.48 -2.27 10.30
C LEU A 13 -23.46 -3.41 10.21
N GLY A 14 -23.60 -4.30 9.21
CA GLY A 14 -22.63 -5.37 8.96
C GLY A 14 -21.24 -4.85 8.56
N ALA A 15 -21.17 -3.75 7.82
CA ALA A 15 -19.91 -3.11 7.46
C ALA A 15 -19.17 -2.56 8.70
N ILE A 16 -19.91 -1.91 9.61
CA ILE A 16 -19.36 -1.34 10.85
C ILE A 16 -18.88 -2.46 11.78
N THR A 17 -19.72 -3.46 12.04
CA THR A 17 -19.38 -4.57 12.95
C THR A 17 -18.20 -5.39 12.42
N SER A 18 -18.13 -5.63 11.11
CA SER A 18 -17.00 -6.35 10.49
C SER A 18 -15.68 -5.55 10.59
N THR A 19 -15.77 -4.22 10.45
CA THR A 19 -14.59 -3.36 10.58
C THR A 19 -14.07 -3.34 12.02
N ILE A 20 -14.96 -3.20 13.00
CA ILE A 20 -14.60 -3.29 14.43
C ILE A 20 -14.07 -4.68 14.76
N GLY A 21 -14.71 -5.73 14.27
CA GLY A 21 -14.35 -7.12 14.51
C GLY A 21 -12.95 -7.49 14.04
N ILE A 22 -12.42 -6.84 12.99
CA ILE A 22 -11.04 -7.03 12.54
C ILE A 22 -10.05 -6.12 13.27
N ILE A 23 -10.43 -4.89 13.59
CA ILE A 23 -9.51 -3.94 14.22
C ILE A 23 -9.25 -4.29 15.69
N VAL A 24 -10.29 -4.67 16.44
CA VAL A 24 -10.21 -4.98 17.88
C VAL A 24 -9.14 -6.05 18.21
N PRO A 25 -9.13 -7.24 17.57
CA PRO A 25 -8.12 -8.25 17.88
C PRO A 25 -6.70 -7.77 17.55
N SER A 26 -6.51 -7.02 16.46
CA SER A 26 -5.21 -6.43 16.14
C SER A 26 -4.74 -5.46 17.22
N ILE A 27 -5.61 -4.59 17.73
CA ILE A 27 -5.28 -3.66 18.83
C ILE A 27 -4.89 -4.44 20.09
N ILE A 28 -5.67 -5.45 20.47
CA ILE A 28 -5.40 -6.27 21.66
C ILE A 28 -4.00 -6.91 21.56
N ILE A 29 -3.67 -7.52 20.42
CA ILE A 29 -2.36 -8.15 20.19
C ILE A 29 -1.23 -7.10 20.27
N ILE A 30 -1.40 -5.94 19.61
CA ILE A 30 -0.40 -4.87 19.64
C ILE A 30 -0.14 -4.38 21.06
N LEU A 31 -1.20 -4.20 21.87
CA LEU A 31 -1.06 -3.77 23.27
C LEU A 31 -0.34 -4.80 24.14
N ILE A 32 -0.64 -6.09 23.96
CA ILE A 32 0.05 -7.18 24.67
C ILE A 32 1.54 -7.16 24.32
N VAL A 33 1.86 -7.13 23.02
CA VAL A 33 3.25 -7.08 22.53
C VAL A 33 3.96 -5.83 23.04
N ALA A 34 3.33 -4.66 22.99
CA ALA A 34 3.89 -3.41 23.48
C ALA A 34 4.20 -3.47 24.98
N ARG A 35 3.33 -4.07 25.79
CA ARG A 35 3.55 -4.22 27.24
C ARG A 35 4.71 -5.16 27.55
N VAL A 36 4.82 -6.28 26.83
CA VAL A 36 5.96 -7.19 26.94
C VAL A 36 7.25 -6.48 26.53
N LEU A 37 7.26 -5.78 25.40
CA LEU A 37 8.44 -5.06 24.91
C LEU A 37 8.84 -3.92 25.84
N ALA A 38 7.89 -3.20 26.45
CA ALA A 38 8.16 -2.15 27.43
C ALA A 38 8.91 -2.69 28.65
N LYS A 39 8.59 -3.91 29.11
CA LYS A 39 9.27 -4.57 30.21
C LYS A 39 10.74 -4.91 29.90
N PHE A 40 11.08 -5.17 28.65
CA PHE A 40 12.44 -5.54 28.22
C PHE A 40 13.19 -4.43 27.47
N LYS A 41 12.64 -3.21 27.45
CA LYS A 41 13.17 -2.07 26.67
C LYS A 41 14.59 -1.66 27.08
N GLU A 42 14.96 -1.86 28.35
CA GLU A 42 16.30 -1.52 28.86
C GLU A 42 17.39 -2.53 28.45
N ASN A 43 17.01 -3.69 27.89
CA ASN A 43 17.97 -4.67 27.41
C ASN A 43 18.53 -4.26 26.04
N LYS A 44 19.86 -4.14 25.95
CA LYS A 44 20.59 -3.77 24.72
C LYS A 44 20.19 -4.62 23.51
N ARG A 45 19.95 -5.93 23.70
CA ARG A 45 19.50 -6.84 22.63
C ARG A 45 18.13 -6.46 22.05
N VAL A 46 17.22 -5.96 22.87
CA VAL A 46 15.89 -5.53 22.43
C VAL A 46 15.98 -4.23 21.65
N ALA A 47 16.80 -3.28 22.13
CA ALA A 47 17.07 -2.03 21.41
C ALA A 47 17.67 -2.28 20.01
N ASP A 48 18.61 -3.22 19.89
CA ASP A 48 19.21 -3.58 18.60
C ASP A 48 18.19 -4.20 17.64
N CYS A 49 17.27 -5.05 18.12
CA CYS A 49 16.16 -5.57 17.30
C CYS A 49 15.23 -4.45 16.80
N PHE A 50 14.91 -3.47 17.65
CA PHE A 50 14.11 -2.30 17.24
C PHE A 50 14.83 -1.42 16.22
N TYR A 51 16.16 -1.32 16.29
CA TYR A 51 16.94 -0.65 15.26
C TYR A 51 16.75 -1.31 13.88
N GLY A 52 16.67 -2.64 13.84
CA GLY A 52 16.36 -3.42 12.64
C GLY A 52 14.92 -3.26 12.11
N LEU A 53 13.98 -2.79 12.94
CA LEU A 53 12.57 -2.65 12.55
C LEU A 53 12.34 -1.53 11.52
N ARG A 54 13.09 -0.42 11.62
CA ARG A 54 13.03 0.70 10.65
C ARG A 54 13.41 0.29 9.22
N PRO A 55 14.58 -0.35 8.97
CA PRO A 55 14.91 -0.83 7.64
C PRO A 55 14.00 -1.97 7.18
N ALA A 56 13.52 -2.85 8.08
CA ALA A 56 12.57 -3.90 7.72
C ALA A 56 11.24 -3.34 7.21
N SER A 57 10.67 -2.34 7.90
CA SER A 57 9.46 -1.64 7.46
C SER A 57 9.65 -0.94 6.12
N THR A 58 10.82 -0.31 5.92
CA THR A 58 11.17 0.30 4.63
C THR A 58 11.27 -0.74 3.52
N GLY A 59 11.87 -1.90 3.80
CA GLY A 59 11.94 -3.04 2.87
C GLY A 59 10.56 -3.57 2.48
N LEU A 60 9.63 -3.67 3.44
CA LEU A 60 8.25 -4.09 3.18
C LEU A 60 7.52 -3.09 2.28
N LEU A 61 7.68 -1.78 2.54
CA LEU A 61 7.13 -0.72 1.70
C LEU A 61 7.71 -0.76 0.27
N LEU A 62 9.02 -0.97 0.15
CA LEU A 62 9.67 -1.13 -1.15
C LEU A 62 9.16 -2.38 -1.90
N ALA A 63 8.98 -3.50 -1.21
CA ALA A 63 8.43 -4.72 -1.80
C ALA A 63 7.01 -4.50 -2.34
N ALA A 64 6.12 -3.90 -1.54
CA ALA A 64 4.77 -3.54 -1.98
C ALA A 64 4.80 -2.54 -3.15
N GLY A 65 5.67 -1.53 -3.10
CA GLY A 65 5.87 -0.58 -4.19
C GLY A 65 6.34 -1.27 -5.48
N PHE A 66 7.23 -2.26 -5.38
CA PHE A 66 7.72 -3.02 -6.51
C PHE A 66 6.63 -3.89 -7.15
N GLU A 67 5.75 -4.51 -6.35
CA GLU A 67 4.58 -5.22 -6.87
C GLU A 67 3.64 -4.28 -7.64
N ILE A 68 3.39 -3.07 -7.12
CA ILE A 68 2.56 -2.08 -7.80
C ILE A 68 3.20 -1.66 -9.13
N VAL A 69 4.52 -1.44 -9.17
CA VAL A 69 5.26 -1.12 -10.41
C VAL A 69 5.14 -2.25 -11.44
N LYS A 70 5.24 -3.51 -11.00
CA LYS A 70 5.07 -4.70 -11.85
C LYS A 70 3.68 -4.88 -12.44
N ILE A 71 2.66 -4.24 -11.89
CA ILE A 71 1.28 -4.36 -12.39
C ILE A 71 0.90 -3.10 -13.16
N SER A 72 1.38 -1.93 -12.72
CA SER A 72 0.96 -0.62 -13.24
C SER A 72 1.84 -0.08 -14.36
N ILE A 73 3.15 -0.35 -14.32
CA ILE A 73 4.12 0.19 -15.29
C ILE A 73 4.58 -0.89 -16.27
N LEU A 74 4.98 -2.03 -15.72
CA LEU A 74 5.33 -3.22 -16.49
C LEU A 74 4.04 -4.00 -16.68
N THR A 75 3.40 -3.98 -17.84
CA THR A 75 2.11 -4.68 -18.02
C THR A 75 2.35 -6.17 -18.26
N LEU A 76 3.02 -6.84 -17.32
CA LEU A 76 3.46 -8.24 -17.41
C LEU A 76 2.28 -9.21 -17.66
N ASN A 77 1.09 -8.88 -17.14
CA ASN A 77 -0.11 -9.68 -17.37
C ASN A 77 -0.67 -9.55 -18.81
N LYS A 78 -0.47 -8.43 -19.51
CA LYS A 78 -0.85 -8.31 -20.94
C LYS A 78 0.22 -8.93 -21.86
N TYR A 79 1.47 -9.03 -21.40
CA TYR A 79 2.55 -9.67 -22.14
C TYR A 79 2.37 -11.19 -22.28
N ALA A 80 1.81 -11.84 -21.25
CA ALA A 80 1.57 -13.29 -21.24
C ALA A 80 0.62 -13.76 -22.37
N GLU A 81 -0.27 -12.89 -22.85
CA GLU A 81 -1.24 -13.23 -23.91
C GLU A 81 -0.85 -12.71 -25.30
N THR A 82 -0.01 -11.66 -25.43
CA THR A 82 0.19 -10.94 -26.71
C THR A 82 1.57 -11.12 -27.37
N HIS A 83 2.60 -11.64 -26.68
CA HIS A 83 3.93 -11.92 -27.28
C HIS A 83 4.57 -10.75 -28.08
N ASN A 84 4.36 -9.49 -27.64
CA ASN A 84 4.99 -8.33 -28.27
C ASN A 84 5.76 -7.47 -27.25
N ILE A 85 7.06 -7.34 -27.48
CA ILE A 85 8.06 -6.71 -26.60
C ILE A 85 7.86 -5.20 -26.44
N ALA A 86 7.16 -4.57 -27.38
CA ALA A 86 6.87 -3.14 -27.39
C ALA A 86 5.73 -2.73 -26.41
N ASP A 87 4.90 -3.68 -25.96
CA ASP A 87 3.73 -3.42 -25.10
C ASP A 87 4.00 -3.68 -23.61
N ILE A 88 5.23 -4.09 -23.25
CA ILE A 88 5.63 -4.33 -21.85
C ILE A 88 5.62 -3.02 -21.05
N LEU A 89 5.91 -1.90 -21.72
CA LEU A 89 6.00 -0.58 -21.10
C LEU A 89 4.79 0.27 -21.48
N SER A 90 3.91 0.47 -20.51
CA SER A 90 2.86 1.46 -20.63
C SER A 90 3.49 2.87 -20.60
N ILE A 91 3.86 3.40 -21.77
CA ILE A 91 4.43 4.77 -21.93
C ILE A 91 3.60 5.81 -21.15
N LYS A 92 2.27 5.67 -21.17
CA LYS A 92 1.35 6.55 -20.46
C LYS A 92 1.52 6.49 -18.93
N ALA A 93 1.71 5.29 -18.37
CA ALA A 93 1.94 5.11 -16.93
C ALA A 93 3.33 5.60 -16.51
N LEU A 94 4.35 5.41 -17.36
CA LEU A 94 5.70 5.89 -17.11
C LEU A 94 5.78 7.43 -17.12
N ILE A 95 5.09 8.08 -18.06
CA ILE A 95 4.97 9.55 -18.12
C ILE A 95 4.27 10.08 -16.86
N LEU A 96 3.16 9.45 -16.46
CA LEU A 96 2.41 9.84 -15.28
C LEU A 96 3.24 9.70 -13.99
N ALA A 97 3.98 8.59 -13.85
CA ALA A 97 4.91 8.37 -12.75
C ALA A 97 6.02 9.42 -12.71
N GLY A 98 6.60 9.78 -13.86
CA GLY A 98 7.63 10.81 -13.96
C GLY A 98 7.13 12.21 -13.54
N ILE A 99 5.93 12.59 -13.99
CA ILE A 99 5.30 13.87 -13.62
C ILE A 99 5.01 13.91 -12.11
N LEU A 100 4.40 12.87 -11.55
CA LEU A 100 4.10 12.78 -10.13
C LEU A 100 5.37 12.81 -9.26
N PHE A 101 6.42 12.10 -9.67
CA PHE A 101 7.70 12.10 -8.98
C PHE A 101 8.33 13.50 -8.95
N PHE A 102 8.27 14.22 -10.08
CA PHE A 102 8.74 15.61 -10.15
C PHE A 102 7.93 16.52 -9.22
N PHE A 103 6.61 16.41 -9.20
CA PHE A 103 5.75 17.21 -8.32
C PHE A 103 5.97 16.88 -6.84
N ILE A 104 6.17 15.61 -6.47
CA ILE A 104 6.52 15.21 -5.10
C ILE A 104 7.81 15.89 -4.64
N ARG A 105 8.85 15.89 -5.48
CA ARG A 105 10.15 16.47 -5.15
C ARG A 105 10.08 18.00 -5.04
N LYS A 106 9.26 18.65 -5.88
CA LYS A 106 9.16 20.11 -5.94
C LYS A 106 8.20 20.70 -4.90
N TYR A 107 7.06 20.05 -4.63
CA TYR A 107 5.95 20.68 -3.88
C TYR A 107 5.73 20.15 -2.46
N LYS A 108 6.42 19.08 -2.01
CA LYS A 108 6.38 18.55 -0.62
C LYS A 108 4.99 18.53 0.07
N LYS A 109 3.90 18.43 -0.71
CA LYS A 109 2.53 18.34 -0.18
C LYS A 109 2.28 17.00 0.47
N SER A 110 1.21 16.90 1.27
CA SER A 110 0.76 15.64 1.85
C SER A 110 0.61 14.54 0.79
N PRO A 111 1.09 13.31 1.06
CA PRO A 111 0.93 12.15 0.17
C PRO A 111 -0.51 11.91 -0.29
N ILE A 112 -1.49 12.25 0.55
CA ILE A 112 -2.92 12.08 0.28
C ILE A 112 -3.32 12.82 -1.00
N PHE A 113 -2.78 14.02 -1.23
CA PHE A 113 -3.10 14.81 -2.42
C PHE A 113 -2.66 14.09 -3.71
N TYR A 114 -1.48 13.47 -3.69
CA TYR A 114 -0.94 12.73 -4.83
C TYR A 114 -1.73 11.44 -5.11
N ILE A 115 -2.19 10.76 -4.05
CA ILE A 115 -3.05 9.57 -4.18
C ILE A 115 -4.36 9.97 -4.86
N ILE A 116 -5.03 11.02 -4.38
CA ILE A 116 -6.29 11.50 -4.97
C ILE A 116 -6.09 11.95 -6.43
N ALA A 117 -5.04 12.72 -6.71
CA ALA A 117 -4.72 13.17 -8.06
C ALA A 117 -4.47 11.97 -9.00
N SER A 118 -3.69 10.98 -8.58
CA SER A 118 -3.45 9.77 -9.37
C SER A 118 -4.72 8.97 -9.63
N ALA A 119 -5.65 8.90 -8.66
CA ALA A 119 -6.92 8.20 -8.82
C ALA A 119 -7.81 8.91 -9.86
N ILE A 120 -7.92 10.24 -9.80
CA ILE A 120 -8.68 11.03 -10.78
C ILE A 120 -8.11 10.84 -12.19
N VAL A 121 -6.79 10.96 -12.35
CA VAL A 121 -6.15 10.79 -13.65
C VAL A 121 -6.29 9.35 -14.16
N GLY A 122 -6.19 8.35 -13.28
CA GLY A 122 -6.42 6.94 -13.63
C GLY A 122 -7.81 6.67 -14.18
N ILE A 123 -8.85 7.30 -13.59
CA ILE A 123 -10.24 7.19 -14.06
C ILE A 123 -10.41 7.87 -15.43
N ILE A 124 -9.88 9.09 -15.60
CA ILE A 124 -10.01 9.86 -16.85
C ILE A 124 -9.34 9.14 -18.03
N PHE A 125 -8.13 8.59 -17.81
CA PHE A 125 -7.37 7.91 -18.86
C PHE A 125 -7.75 6.43 -19.04
N ASN A 126 -8.71 5.92 -18.26
CA ASN A 126 -9.23 4.55 -18.31
C ASN A 126 -8.12 3.47 -18.40
N PHE A 127 -7.14 3.55 -17.48
CA PHE A 127 -6.08 2.54 -17.37
C PHE A 127 -6.57 1.16 -16.91
N ALA A 128 -7.85 1.04 -16.53
CA ALA A 128 -8.46 -0.16 -15.97
C ALA A 128 -9.00 -1.15 -17.03
N LYS A 129 -8.73 -0.93 -18.32
CA LYS A 129 -9.10 -1.83 -19.43
C LYS A 129 -7.88 -2.45 -20.08
#